data_AF-A0A1T5HV39-F1
#
_entry.id   AF-A0A1T5HV39-F1
#
_cell.length_a   1.000
_cell.length_b   1.000
_cell.length_c   1.000
_cell.angle_alpha   90.00
_cell.angle_beta   90.00
_cell.angle_gamma   90.00
#
_symmetry.space_group_name_H-M   'P 1'
#
loop_
_entity.id
_entity.type
_entity.pdbx_description
1 polymer ?
#
loop_
_entity_poly.entity_id
_entity_poly.type
_entity_poly.pdbx_seq_one_letter_code
_entity_poly.pdbx_strand_id
1 'polypeptide(L)'
;MFIEVKIALAVVFFVWMLTRSLYNKATWLQLTIVGLQIFSVLLLLELSITHYFPEFMEAKWLIGIFFAAVFVIAAAKERYLSKNEQQEIN
;
A
#
# COMPACT_ATOMS: atom_id res chain seq x y z
N MET A 1 17.22 -15.52 -12.02
CA MET A 1 16.28 -16.50 -11.45
C MET A 1 15.82 -16.19 -10.03
N PHE A 2 16.67 -16.22 -8.99
CA PHE A 2 16.20 -16.05 -7.59
C PHE A 2 15.63 -14.64 -7.31
N ILE A 3 16.23 -13.59 -7.85
CA ILE A 3 15.71 -12.21 -7.68
C ILE A 3 14.44 -11.96 -8.47
N GLU A 4 14.35 -12.46 -9.71
CA GLU A 4 13.16 -12.34 -10.55
C GLU A 4 11.95 -12.97 -9.87
N VAL A 5 12.14 -14.13 -9.22
CA VAL A 5 11.09 -14.77 -8.41
C VAL A 5 10.69 -13.91 -7.21
N LYS A 6 11.65 -13.30 -6.49
CA LYS A 6 11.34 -12.37 -5.38
C LYS A 6 10.54 -11.16 -5.85
N ILE A 7 10.91 -10.59 -7.01
CA ILE A 7 10.22 -9.43 -7.58
C ILE A 7 8.83 -9.82 -8.04
N ALA A 8 8.66 -10.95 -8.72
CA ALA A 8 7.35 -11.48 -9.10
C ALA A 8 6.44 -11.69 -7.88
N LEU A 9 6.98 -12.26 -6.79
CA LEU A 9 6.24 -12.42 -5.54
C LEU A 9 5.86 -11.08 -4.91
N ALA A 10 6.77 -10.09 -4.93
CA ALA A 10 6.48 -8.75 -4.43
C ALA A 10 5.39 -8.05 -5.25
N VAL A 11 5.39 -8.21 -6.58
CA VAL A 11 4.34 -7.72 -7.47
C VAL A 11 3.00 -8.38 -7.13
N VAL A 12 2.95 -9.71 -7.03
CA VAL A 12 1.72 -10.44 -6.69
C VAL A 12 1.20 -10.00 -5.32
N PHE A 13 2.08 -9.88 -4.33
CA PHE A 13 1.72 -9.41 -2.99
C PHE A 13 1.19 -7.98 -3.00
N PHE A 14 1.84 -7.06 -3.74
CA PHE A 14 1.38 -5.69 -3.89
C PHE A 14 0.00 -5.62 -4.55
N VAL A 15 -0.20 -6.30 -5.69
CA VAL A 15 -1.49 -6.36 -6.39
C VAL A 15 -2.58 -6.93 -5.49
N TRP A 16 -2.27 -8.00 -4.75
CA TRP A 16 -3.21 -8.58 -3.79
C TRP A 16 -3.60 -7.57 -2.69
N MET A 17 -2.65 -6.78 -2.19
CA MET A 17 -2.93 -5.74 -1.18
C MET A 17 -3.78 -4.59 -1.73
N LEU A 18 -3.69 -4.26 -3.02
CA LEU A 18 -4.57 -3.27 -3.66
C LEU A 18 -6.04 -3.72 -3.69
N THR A 19 -6.31 -5.03 -3.69
CA THR A 19 -7.70 -5.57 -3.68
C THR A 19 -8.36 -5.50 -2.30
N ARG A 20 -7.60 -5.20 -1.24
CA ARG A 20 -8.11 -5.16 0.14
C ARG A 20 -8.81 -3.84 0.42
N SER A 21 -10.14 -3.88 0.37
CA SER A 21 -10.98 -2.76 0.83
C SER A 21 -10.84 -2.54 2.34
N LEU A 22 -10.97 -1.28 2.75
CA LEU A 22 -10.97 -0.80 4.12
C LEU A 22 -12.40 -0.47 4.62
N TYR A 23 -13.37 -0.45 3.71
CA TYR A 23 -14.77 -0.11 3.93
C TYR A 23 -15.44 -0.97 5.02
N ASN A 24 -16.16 -0.31 5.93
CA ASN A 24 -16.91 -0.89 7.05
C ASN A 24 -16.08 -1.87 7.92
N LYS A 25 -14.77 -1.64 8.03
CA LYS A 25 -13.88 -2.42 8.90
C LYS A 25 -13.60 -1.69 10.21
N ALA A 26 -13.31 -2.45 11.26
CA ALA A 26 -12.83 -1.91 12.52
C ALA A 26 -11.53 -1.10 12.32
N THR A 27 -11.37 0.00 13.07
CA THR A 27 -10.21 0.92 12.94
C THR A 27 -8.88 0.19 13.00
N TRP A 28 -8.71 -0.77 13.92
CA TRP A 28 -7.48 -1.57 14.03
C TRP A 28 -7.20 -2.40 12.78
N LEU A 29 -8.22 -3.02 12.19
CA LEU A 29 -8.08 -3.79 10.96
C LEU A 29 -7.75 -2.89 9.77
N GLN A 30 -8.34 -1.70 9.70
CA GLN A 30 -7.99 -0.69 8.70
C GLN A 30 -6.50 -0.30 8.80
N LEU A 31 -6.03 0.01 10.01
CA LEU A 31 -4.62 0.35 10.25
C LEU A 31 -3.68 -0.77 9.82
N THR A 32 -4.01 -2.03 10.14
CA THR A 32 -3.21 -3.19 9.72
C THR A 32 -3.17 -3.34 8.20
N ILE A 33 -4.31 -3.20 7.52
CA ILE A 33 -4.37 -3.30 6.05
C ILE A 33 -3.55 -2.18 5.40
N VAL A 34 -3.68 -0.94 5.87
CA VAL A 34 -2.89 0.20 5.37
C VAL A 34 -1.41 -0.02 5.61
N GLY A 35 -1.02 -0.46 6.81
CA GLY A 35 0.38 -0.80 7.11
C GLY A 35 0.94 -1.85 6.16
N LEU A 36 0.17 -2.89 5.85
CA LEU A 36 0.55 -3.93 4.88
C LEU A 36 0.59 -3.41 3.43
N GLN A 37 -0.29 -2.49 3.04
CA GLN A 37 -0.26 -1.84 1.72
C GLN A 37 0.98 -0.96 1.55
N ILE A 38 1.34 -0.20 2.58
CA ILE A 38 2.56 0.61 2.60
C ILE A 38 3.79 -0.31 2.56
N PHE A 39 3.81 -1.36 3.38
CA PHE A 39 4.93 -2.30 3.39
C PHE A 39 5.11 -2.99 2.02
N SER A 40 4.01 -3.39 1.37
CA SER A 40 4.08 -4.09 0.08
C SER A 40 4.66 -3.20 -1.03
N VAL A 41 4.29 -1.92 -1.09
CA VAL A 41 4.88 -0.99 -2.07
C VAL A 41 6.33 -0.66 -1.77
N LEU A 42 6.69 -0.48 -0.49
CA LEU A 42 8.08 -0.21 -0.10
C LEU A 42 8.99 -1.40 -0.43
N LEU A 43 8.53 -2.63 -0.18
CA LEU A 43 9.25 -3.85 -0.57
C LEU A 43 9.43 -3.94 -2.09
N LEU A 44 8.38 -3.65 -2.85
CA LEU A 44 8.44 -3.67 -4.31
C LEU A 44 9.41 -2.61 -4.86
N LEU A 45 9.38 -1.40 -4.31
CA LEU A 45 10.30 -0.32 -4.65
C LEU A 45 11.73 -0.68 -4.30
N GLU A 46 11.98 -1.22 -3.10
CA GLU A 46 13.30 -1.66 -2.66
C GLU A 46 13.90 -2.64 -3.65
N LEU A 47 13.15 -3.68 -4.02
CA LEU A 47 13.64 -4.71 -4.93
C LEU A 47 13.83 -4.17 -6.36
N SER A 48 12.87 -3.36 -6.85
CA SER A 48 12.90 -2.84 -8.22
C SER A 48 14.00 -1.80 -8.42
N ILE A 49 14.12 -0.84 -7.51
CA ILE A 49 15.12 0.22 -7.60
C ILE A 49 16.51 -0.37 -7.40
N THR A 50 16.71 -1.27 -6.42
CA THR A 50 18.03 -1.88 -6.17
C THR A 50 18.53 -2.71 -7.36
N HIS A 51 17.66 -3.39 -8.10
CA HIS A 51 18.08 -4.32 -9.16
C HIS A 51 17.92 -3.81 -10.59
N TYR A 52 16.89 -3.00 -10.88
CA TYR A 52 16.58 -2.57 -12.24
C TYR A 52 16.83 -1.08 -12.48
N PHE A 53 16.74 -0.24 -11.45
CA PHE A 53 16.88 1.21 -11.60
C PHE A 53 17.78 1.82 -10.52
N PRO A 54 19.04 1.37 -10.42
CA PRO A 54 19.95 1.80 -9.35
C PRO A 54 20.20 3.31 -9.34
N GLU A 55 20.05 3.98 -10.47
CA GLU A 55 20.17 5.43 -10.62
C GLU A 55 19.17 6.23 -9.76
N PHE A 56 18.05 5.62 -9.33
CA PHE A 56 17.05 6.27 -8.46
C PHE A 56 17.23 5.96 -6.97
N MET A 57 18.39 5.46 -6.53
CA MET A 57 18.58 5.05 -5.13
C MET A 57 18.33 6.17 -4.12
N GLU A 58 18.75 7.39 -4.48
CA GLU A 58 18.54 8.58 -3.66
C GLU A 58 17.07 9.02 -3.63
N ALA A 59 16.34 8.80 -4.73
CA ALA A 59 14.92 9.14 -4.85
C ALA A 59 13.98 8.09 -4.23
N LYS A 60 14.48 6.87 -3.95
CA LYS A 60 13.69 5.74 -3.41
C LYS A 60 12.83 6.12 -2.21
N TRP A 61 13.41 6.88 -1.28
CA TRP A 61 12.70 7.34 -0.08
C TRP A 61 11.55 8.29 -0.41
N LEU A 62 11.75 9.23 -1.32
CA LEU A 62 10.73 10.19 -1.72
C LEU A 62 9.57 9.50 -2.43
N ILE A 63 9.88 8.55 -3.32
CA ILE A 63 8.87 7.71 -3.99
C ILE A 63 8.09 6.89 -2.96
N GLY A 64 8.80 6.27 -2.00
CA GLY A 64 8.18 5.50 -0.92
C GLY A 64 7.22 6.33 -0.05
N ILE A 65 7.64 7.53 0.34
CA ILE A 65 6.80 8.47 1.11
C ILE A 65 5.56 8.88 0.32
N PHE A 66 5.71 9.16 -0.98
CA PHE A 66 4.59 9.50 -1.84
C PHE A 66 3.53 8.39 -1.87
N PHE A 67 3.93 7.15 -2.12
CA PHE A 67 2.98 6.03 -2.11
C PHE A 67 2.37 5.77 -0.73
N ALA A 68 3.16 5.93 0.34
CA ALA A 68 2.65 5.81 1.70
C ALA A 68 1.54 6.84 1.97
N ALA A 69 1.74 8.10 1.55
CA ALA A 69 0.74 9.15 1.66
C ALA A 69 -0.53 8.80 0.87
N VAL A 70 -0.40 8.27 -0.35
CA VAL A 70 -1.55 7.84 -1.17
C VAL A 70 -2.38 6.78 -0.44
N PHE A 71 -1.76 5.77 0.16
CA PHE A 71 -2.48 4.74 0.91
C PHE A 71 -3.18 5.29 2.16
N VAL A 72 -2.51 6.18 2.89
CA VAL A 72 -3.12 6.84 4.06
C VAL A 72 -4.33 7.68 3.66
N ILE A 73 -4.24 8.44 2.56
CA ILE A 73 -5.34 9.26 2.04
C ILE A 73 -6.50 8.38 1.56
N ALA A 74 -6.21 7.30 0.83
CA ALA A 74 -7.22 6.34 0.38
C ALA A 74 -7.97 5.74 1.58
N ALA A 75 -7.25 5.38 2.64
CA ALA A 75 -7.83 4.86 3.87
C ALA A 75 -8.69 5.88 4.61
N ALA A 76 -8.23 7.13 4.68
CA ALA A 76 -9.00 8.22 5.29
C ALA A 76 -10.32 8.46 4.53
N LYS A 77 -10.29 8.41 3.19
CA LYS A 77 -11.47 8.51 2.34
C LYS A 77 -12.46 7.38 2.60
N GLU A 78 -12.02 6.12 2.57
CA GLU A 78 -12.90 4.96 2.81
C GLU A 78 -13.53 5.00 4.21
N ARG A 79 -12.76 5.44 5.22
CA ARG A 79 -13.28 5.61 6.57
C ARG A 79 -14.33 6.71 6.67
N TYR A 80 -14.14 7.82 5.96
CA TYR A 80 -15.12 8.91 5.92
C TYR A 80 -16.44 8.45 5.29
N LEU A 81 -16.37 7.79 4.13
CA LEU A 81 -17.55 7.26 3.44
C LEU A 81 -18.32 6.26 4.31
N SER A 82 -17.60 5.32 4.93
CA SER A 82 -18.20 4.32 5.82
C SER A 82 -18.91 4.93 7.04
N LYS A 83 -18.45 6.08 7.53
CA LYS A 83 -19.11 6.79 8.65
C LYS A 83 -20.36 7.53 8.21
N ASN A 84 -20.31 8.18 7.04
CA ASN A 84 -21.45 8.92 6.52
C ASN A 84 -22.64 8.00 6.23
N GLU A 85 -22.41 6.82 5.61
CA GLU A 85 -23.49 5.87 5.36
C GLU A 85 -24.08 5.29 6.66
N GLN A 86 -23.26 5.08 7.69
CA GLN A 86 -23.77 4.71 9.02
C GLN A 86 -24.62 5.80 9.68
N GLN A 87 -24.44 7.07 9.29
CA GLN A 87 -25.27 8.19 9.76
C GLN A 87 -26.57 8.33 8.95
N GLU A 88 -26.60 7.95 7.67
CA GLU A 88 -27.82 8.00 6.85
C GLU A 88 -28.81 6.85 7.14
N ILE A 89 -28.33 5.73 7.69
CA ILE A 89 -29.15 4.55 8.01
C ILE A 89 -29.77 4.64 9.43
N ASN A 90 -29.27 5.51 10.30
CA ASN A 90 -29.76 5.71 11.69
C ASN A 90 -30.63 6.97 11.81
#